data_AF-A0A7C7IQF4-F1
#
_entry.id   AF-A0A7C7IQF4-F1
#
_cell.length_a   1.000
_cell.length_b   1.000
_cell.length_c   1.000
_cell.angle_alpha   90.00
_cell.angle_beta   90.00
_cell.angle_gamma   90.00
#
_symmetry.space_group_name_H-M   'P 1'
#
loop_
_entity.id
_entity.type
_entity.pdbx_description
1 polymer ?
#
loop_
_entity_poly.entity_id
_entity_poly.type
_entity_poly.pdbx_seq_one_letter_code
_entity_poly.pdbx_strand_id
1 'polypeptide(L)'
;MTLLNNILPETRRGKLKALLDREKIVRVLEAHNGLSGIIANNACIEGQSNEVPVQREFDAIWESSLTDSASKGHPDIEIVSFDSRLQSINEILAVTHKPMIVDGDTGGDANNFEYMVTKLERAGVSAVIIEDKVF
;
A
#
# COMPACT_ATOMS: atom_id res chain seq x y z
N MET A 1 18.31 5.62 4.98
CA MET A 1 17.05 5.56 5.75
C MET A 1 16.78 6.95 6.29
N THR A 2 15.61 7.55 6.01
CA THR A 2 15.27 8.93 6.37
C THR A 2 13.81 9.04 6.80
N LEU A 3 13.52 9.88 7.79
CA LEU A 3 12.15 10.19 8.23
C LEU A 3 11.50 11.29 7.38
N LEU A 4 12.20 11.84 6.39
CA LEU A 4 11.71 12.92 5.53
C LEU A 4 10.54 12.50 4.63
N ASN A 5 10.35 11.20 4.41
CA ASN A 5 9.25 10.67 3.62
C ASN A 5 7.94 10.57 4.40
N ASN A 6 7.91 10.89 5.70
CA ASN A 6 6.67 10.85 6.45
C ASN A 6 5.78 12.06 6.10
N ILE A 7 4.52 11.79 5.78
CA ILE A 7 3.51 12.81 5.47
C ILE A 7 2.25 12.57 6.28
N LEU A 8 1.47 13.63 6.46
CA LEU A 8 0.20 13.53 7.17
C LEU A 8 -0.79 12.61 6.43
N PRO A 9 -1.59 11.79 7.15
CA PRO A 9 -2.59 10.90 6.57
C PRO A 9 -3.52 11.58 5.55
N GLU A 10 -4.04 12.76 5.88
CA GLU A 10 -4.93 13.54 5.02
C GLU A 10 -4.29 13.94 3.69
N THR A 11 -2.99 14.22 3.69
CA THR A 11 -2.22 14.53 2.48
C THR A 11 -1.98 13.28 1.63
N ARG A 12 -1.89 12.10 2.26
CA ARG A 12 -1.65 10.82 1.55
C ARG A 12 -2.91 10.30 0.87
N ARG A 13 -4.05 10.25 1.59
CA ARG A 13 -5.28 9.58 1.13
C ARG A 13 -5.75 10.04 -0.26
N GLY A 14 -5.72 11.35 -0.53
CA GLY A 14 -6.17 11.91 -1.80
C GLY A 14 -5.27 11.62 -3.01
N LYS A 15 -4.02 11.18 -2.80
CA LYS A 15 -3.04 11.01 -3.88
C LYS A 15 -3.43 9.94 -4.88
N LEU A 16 -3.96 8.81 -4.42
CA LEU A 16 -4.34 7.72 -5.33
C LEU A 16 -5.45 8.15 -6.29
N LYS A 17 -6.50 8.80 -5.76
CA LYS A 17 -7.58 9.35 -6.59
C LYS A 17 -7.02 10.33 -7.64
N ALA A 18 -6.16 11.25 -7.22
CA ALA A 18 -5.52 12.19 -8.13
C ALA A 18 -4.62 11.54 -9.19
N LEU A 19 -4.06 10.35 -8.93
CA LEU A 19 -3.32 9.57 -9.93
C LEU A 19 -4.27 8.89 -10.93
N LEU A 20 -5.35 8.28 -10.44
CA LEU A 20 -6.35 7.59 -11.27
C LEU A 20 -7.10 8.57 -12.19
N ASP A 21 -7.41 9.77 -11.70
CA ASP A 21 -8.10 10.82 -12.46
C ASP A 21 -7.26 11.38 -13.64
N ARG A 22 -5.95 11.08 -13.70
CA ARG A 22 -5.05 11.58 -14.77
C ARG A 22 -5.01 10.71 -16.02
N GLU A 23 -5.84 9.68 -16.12
CA GLU A 23 -5.92 8.73 -17.26
C GLU A 23 -4.55 8.11 -17.64
N LYS A 24 -3.69 7.88 -16.64
CA LYS A 24 -2.39 7.22 -16.82
C LYS A 24 -2.36 5.88 -16.12
N ILE A 25 -1.57 4.96 -16.66
CA ILE A 25 -1.26 3.70 -15.98
C ILE A 25 -0.55 4.02 -14.66
N VAL A 26 -1.18 3.65 -13.55
CA VAL A 26 -0.60 3.72 -12.21
C VAL A 26 0.20 2.44 -11.95
N ARG A 27 1.49 2.58 -11.68
CA ARG A 27 2.37 1.45 -11.35
C ARG A 27 2.47 1.31 -9.84
N VAL A 28 2.08 0.16 -9.34
CA VAL A 28 2.06 -0.12 -7.89
C VAL A 28 3.09 -1.19 -7.60
N LEU A 29 3.95 -0.98 -6.60
CA LEU A 29 4.87 -2.02 -6.13
C LEU A 29 4.46 -2.52 -4.75
N GLU A 30 4.56 -3.82 -4.57
CA GLU A 30 4.32 -4.51 -3.30
C GLU A 30 5.34 -4.11 -2.21
N ALA A 31 4.87 -4.04 -0.96
CA ALA A 31 5.70 -3.95 0.23
C ALA A 31 5.06 -4.67 1.43
N HIS A 32 5.85 -5.42 2.18
CA HIS A 32 5.45 -6.25 3.33
C HIS A 32 6.19 -5.89 4.63
N ASN A 33 6.99 -4.81 4.63
CA ASN A 33 7.64 -4.23 5.81
C ASN A 33 8.23 -2.84 5.49
N GLY A 34 8.72 -2.12 6.51
CA GLY A 34 9.33 -0.79 6.30
C GLY A 34 10.49 -0.76 5.30
N LEU A 35 11.32 -1.82 5.21
CA LEU A 35 12.45 -1.86 4.27
C LEU A 35 11.99 -1.96 2.81
N SER A 36 11.10 -2.90 2.52
CA SER A 36 10.47 -3.02 1.19
C SER A 36 9.69 -1.75 0.83
N GLY A 37 9.04 -1.12 1.81
CA GLY A 37 8.41 0.20 1.67
C GLY A 37 9.39 1.29 1.20
N ILE A 38 10.58 1.38 1.80
CA ILE A 38 11.63 2.33 1.36
C ILE A 38 12.05 2.06 -0.08
N ILE A 39 12.20 0.79 -0.46
CA ILE A 39 12.57 0.39 -1.82
C ILE A 39 11.46 0.80 -2.79
N ALA A 40 10.21 0.42 -2.55
CA ALA A 40 9.06 0.80 -3.40
C ALA A 40 8.90 2.33 -3.52
N ASN A 41 9.17 3.06 -2.43
CA ASN A 41 9.08 4.51 -2.43
C ASN A 41 10.18 5.19 -3.24
N ASN A 42 11.40 4.65 -3.25
CA ASN A 42 12.55 5.36 -3.83
C ASN A 42 13.06 4.74 -5.15
N ALA A 43 12.59 3.54 -5.52
CA ALA A 43 13.00 2.87 -6.74
C ALA A 43 12.65 3.74 -7.95
N CYS A 44 13.70 4.16 -8.64
CA CYS A 44 13.65 5.03 -9.81
C CYS A 44 14.75 4.60 -10.77
N ILE A 45 14.42 4.54 -12.05
CA ILE A 45 15.39 4.35 -13.13
C ILE A 45 15.29 5.50 -14.12
N GLU A 46 16.45 5.97 -14.57
CA GLU A 46 16.57 6.91 -15.68
C GLU A 46 16.94 6.12 -16.93
N GLY A 47 16.38 6.52 -18.07
CA GLY A 47 16.65 5.88 -19.36
C GLY A 47 16.23 6.75 -20.53
N GLN A 48 16.19 6.14 -21.71
CA GLN A 48 15.76 6.80 -22.94
C GLN A 48 14.68 5.95 -23.62
N SER A 49 13.64 6.60 -24.15
CA SER A 49 12.62 5.98 -24.97
C SER A 49 12.48 6.82 -26.24
N ASN A 50 12.80 6.26 -27.41
CA ASN A 50 12.83 6.99 -28.69
C ASN A 50 13.66 8.29 -28.58
N GLU A 51 14.87 8.19 -28.00
CA GLU A 51 15.80 9.33 -27.78
C GLU A 51 15.30 10.40 -26.79
N VAL A 52 14.11 10.25 -26.20
CA VAL A 52 13.59 11.13 -25.15
C VAL A 52 14.01 10.59 -23.78
N PRO A 53 14.65 11.39 -22.90
CA PRO A 53 14.91 11.01 -21.53
C PRO A 53 13.61 10.68 -20.80
N VAL A 54 13.58 9.52 -20.13
CA VAL A 54 12.45 9.07 -19.32
C VAL A 54 12.93 8.67 -17.94
N GLN A 55 12.18 9.07 -16.94
CA GLN A 55 12.32 8.59 -15.57
C GLN A 55 11.14 7.67 -15.27
N ARG A 56 11.41 6.48 -14.74
CA ARG A 56 10.37 5.53 -14.33
C ARG A 56 10.53 5.20 -12.86
N GLU A 57 9.43 5.36 -12.14
CA GLU A 57 9.28 5.01 -10.74
C GLU A 57 7.90 4.37 -10.53
N PHE A 58 7.69 3.82 -9.34
CA PHE A 58 6.36 3.36 -8.92
C PHE A 58 5.54 4.54 -8.39
N ASP A 59 4.25 4.57 -8.68
CA ASP A 59 3.36 5.66 -8.31
C ASP A 59 2.70 5.43 -6.94
N ALA A 60 2.55 4.17 -6.54
CA ALA A 60 1.88 3.75 -5.30
C ALA A 60 2.52 2.49 -4.69
N ILE A 61 2.10 2.16 -3.48
CA ILE A 61 2.50 0.96 -2.74
C ILE A 61 1.30 0.03 -2.58
N TRP A 62 1.51 -1.27 -2.73
CA TRP A 62 0.53 -2.33 -2.47
C TRP A 62 0.96 -3.10 -1.23
N GLU A 63 0.10 -3.15 -0.22
CA GLU A 63 0.26 -4.07 0.90
C GLU A 63 -0.59 -5.31 0.59
N SER A 64 0.07 -6.45 0.43
CA SER A 64 -0.55 -7.72 0.00
C SER A 64 -0.74 -8.63 1.19
N SER A 65 -1.92 -9.23 1.36
CA SER A 65 -2.13 -10.24 2.41
C SER A 65 -1.20 -11.44 2.24
N LEU A 66 -0.96 -11.88 0.99
CA LEU A 66 0.02 -12.93 0.66
C LEU A 66 1.44 -12.65 1.16
N THR A 67 2.03 -11.50 0.80
CA THR A 67 3.43 -11.23 1.17
C THR A 67 3.56 -10.88 2.64
N ASP A 68 2.54 -10.26 3.23
CA ASP A 68 2.46 -10.02 4.66
C ASP A 68 2.42 -11.33 5.47
N SER A 69 1.58 -12.30 5.07
CA SER A 69 1.52 -13.61 5.73
C SER A 69 2.79 -14.44 5.49
N ALA A 70 3.28 -14.48 4.25
CA ALA A 70 4.48 -15.23 3.90
C ALA A 70 5.73 -14.71 4.62
N SER A 71 5.85 -13.38 4.82
CA SER A 71 6.96 -12.78 5.58
C SER A 71 6.98 -13.23 7.04
N LYS A 72 5.82 -13.63 7.58
CA LYS A 72 5.63 -14.18 8.93
C LYS A 72 5.70 -15.71 8.97
N GLY A 73 5.94 -16.37 7.83
CA GLY A 73 5.98 -17.83 7.73
C GLY A 73 4.61 -18.50 7.74
N HIS A 74 3.54 -17.76 7.44
CA HIS A 74 2.17 -18.26 7.42
C HIS A 74 1.57 -18.32 6.00
N PRO A 75 0.67 -19.28 5.73
CA PRO A 75 -0.07 -19.32 4.47
C PRO A 75 -1.07 -18.16 4.37
N ASP A 76 -1.40 -17.81 3.13
CA ASP A 76 -2.39 -16.78 2.80
C ASP A 76 -3.82 -17.34 2.85
N ILE A 77 -4.35 -17.44 4.07
CA ILE A 77 -5.66 -18.01 4.40
C ILE A 77 -6.37 -17.20 5.49
N GLU A 78 -6.14 -15.88 5.52
CA GLU A 78 -6.69 -14.97 6.54
C GLU A 78 -6.34 -15.32 8.00
N ILE A 79 -5.24 -16.07 8.23
CA ILE A 79 -4.81 -16.44 9.60
C ILE A 79 -4.10 -15.30 10.34
N VAL A 80 -3.49 -14.37 9.59
CA VAL A 80 -2.83 -13.19 10.16
C VAL A 80 -3.91 -12.19 10.57
N SER A 81 -3.92 -11.82 11.85
CA SER A 81 -4.92 -10.90 12.37
C SER A 81 -4.77 -9.49 11.78
N PHE A 82 -5.90 -8.77 11.72
CA PHE A 82 -5.91 -7.39 11.25
C PHE A 82 -4.97 -6.48 12.05
N ASP A 83 -4.86 -6.64 13.37
CA ASP A 83 -3.92 -5.83 14.18
C ASP A 83 -2.46 -6.08 13.79
N SER A 84 -2.10 -7.32 13.43
CA SER A 84 -0.76 -7.65 12.95
C SER A 84 -0.48 -7.04 11.58
N ARG A 85 -1.46 -7.06 10.67
CA ARG A 85 -1.37 -6.38 9.37
C ARG A 85 -1.29 -4.86 9.52
N LEU A 86 -2.09 -4.29 10.41
CA LEU A 86 -2.07 -2.86 10.71
C LEU A 86 -0.70 -2.40 11.23
N GLN A 87 0.00 -3.25 11.99
CA GLN A 87 1.38 -3.00 12.39
C GLN A 87 2.33 -2.92 11.17
N SER A 88 2.28 -3.89 10.24
CA SER A 88 3.05 -3.84 8.98
C SER A 88 2.76 -2.58 8.17
N ILE A 89 1.47 -2.23 8.03
CA ILE A 89 1.02 -1.01 7.35
C ILE A 89 1.65 0.23 7.99
N ASN A 90 1.60 0.36 9.31
CA ASN A 90 2.19 1.50 10.02
C ASN A 90 3.70 1.60 9.82
N GLU A 91 4.42 0.47 9.81
CA GLU A 91 5.86 0.44 9.54
C GLU A 91 6.19 0.97 8.14
N ILE A 92 5.41 0.59 7.13
CA ILE A 92 5.59 1.08 5.75
C ILE A 92 5.22 2.57 5.66
N LEU A 93 4.08 2.98 6.24
CA LEU A 93 3.60 4.36 6.16
C LEU A 93 4.50 5.35 6.91
N ALA A 94 5.22 4.91 7.95
CA ALA A 94 6.17 5.74 8.69
C ALA A 94 7.39 6.19 7.85
N VAL A 95 7.70 5.47 6.76
CA VAL A 95 8.91 5.67 5.96
C VAL A 95 8.65 5.99 4.48
N THR A 96 7.39 6.19 4.10
CA THR A 96 6.97 6.40 2.69
C THR A 96 5.97 7.55 2.55
N HIS A 97 5.96 8.20 1.37
CA HIS A 97 5.03 9.30 1.07
C HIS A 97 4.09 9.00 -0.11
N LYS A 98 4.30 7.88 -0.81
CA LYS A 98 3.42 7.43 -1.89
C LYS A 98 2.06 6.98 -1.32
N PRO A 99 0.97 7.06 -2.10
CA PRO A 99 -0.29 6.45 -1.72
C PRO A 99 -0.12 4.95 -1.51
N MET A 100 -0.90 4.40 -0.58
CA MET A 100 -0.91 2.98 -0.27
C MET A 100 -2.29 2.40 -0.55
N ILE A 101 -2.29 1.23 -1.19
CA ILE A 101 -3.44 0.37 -1.42
C ILE A 101 -3.24 -0.87 -0.53
N VAL A 102 -4.26 -1.28 0.20
CA VAL A 102 -4.21 -2.42 1.12
C VAL A 102 -5.14 -3.54 0.62
N ASP A 103 -4.68 -4.77 0.75
CA ASP A 103 -5.51 -5.97 0.63
C ASP A 103 -6.40 -6.15 1.87
N GLY A 104 -7.70 -6.00 1.66
CA GLY A 104 -8.72 -6.16 2.69
C GLY A 104 -9.28 -7.58 2.78
N ASP A 105 -8.71 -8.54 2.03
CA ASP A 105 -9.29 -9.87 1.82
C ASP A 105 -10.81 -9.76 1.51
N THR A 106 -11.69 -10.51 2.18
CA THR A 106 -13.14 -10.39 1.97
C THR A 106 -13.78 -9.16 2.63
N GLY A 107 -13.05 -8.45 3.48
CA GLY A 107 -13.57 -7.37 4.32
C GLY A 107 -14.41 -7.84 5.52
N GLY A 108 -14.69 -9.13 5.64
CA GLY A 108 -15.52 -9.70 6.70
C GLY A 108 -16.98 -9.24 6.66
N ASP A 109 -17.66 -9.28 7.81
CA ASP A 109 -19.01 -8.70 7.92
C ASP A 109 -18.98 -7.15 7.91
N ALA A 110 -20.14 -6.53 7.78
CA ALA A 110 -20.25 -5.07 7.67
C ALA A 110 -19.65 -4.30 8.87
N ASN A 111 -19.74 -4.84 10.09
CA ASN A 111 -19.19 -4.18 11.28
C ASN A 111 -17.66 -4.31 11.32
N ASN A 112 -17.14 -5.48 10.95
CA ASN A 112 -15.71 -5.71 10.83
C ASN A 112 -15.12 -4.83 9.73
N PHE A 113 -15.81 -4.69 8.60
CA PHE A 113 -15.40 -3.81 7.51
C PHE A 113 -15.38 -2.33 7.93
N GLU A 114 -16.42 -1.85 8.62
CA GLU A 114 -16.47 -0.49 9.16
C GLU A 114 -15.31 -0.22 10.13
N TYR A 115 -15.05 -1.16 11.04
CA TYR A 115 -13.92 -1.09 11.96
C TYR A 115 -12.58 -1.03 11.22
N MET A 116 -12.38 -1.92 10.24
CA MET A 116 -11.17 -1.96 9.42
C MET A 116 -10.95 -0.64 8.68
N VAL A 117 -11.94 -0.16 7.92
CA VAL A 117 -11.86 1.08 7.15
C VAL A 117 -11.53 2.26 8.04
N THR A 118 -12.16 2.35 9.23
CA THR A 118 -11.87 3.42 10.20
C THR A 118 -10.40 3.45 10.61
N LYS A 119 -9.78 2.28 10.80
CA LYS A 119 -8.36 2.18 11.19
C LYS A 119 -7.43 2.49 10.03
N LEU A 120 -7.71 1.94 8.85
CA LEU A 120 -6.95 2.20 7.63
C LEU A 120 -6.97 3.68 7.24
N GLU A 121 -8.14 4.32 7.30
CA GLU A 121 -8.29 5.75 7.01
C GLU A 121 -7.46 6.62 7.96
N ARG A 122 -7.50 6.31 9.27
CA ARG A 122 -6.70 7.01 10.29
C ARG A 122 -5.20 6.86 10.05
N ALA A 123 -4.74 5.70 9.60
CA ALA A 123 -3.34 5.47 9.24
C ALA A 123 -2.90 6.25 7.98
N GLY A 124 -3.85 6.59 7.10
CA GLY A 124 -3.60 7.29 5.85
C GLY A 124 -3.52 6.39 4.63
N VAL A 125 -4.06 5.17 4.73
CA VAL A 125 -4.25 4.26 3.59
C VAL A 125 -5.19 4.92 2.57
N SER A 126 -4.81 4.83 1.29
CA SER A 126 -5.47 5.57 0.20
C SER A 126 -6.59 4.78 -0.46
N ALA A 127 -6.54 3.45 -0.41
CA ALA A 127 -7.63 2.56 -0.81
C ALA A 127 -7.49 1.20 -0.11
N VAL A 128 -8.61 0.50 0.00
CA VAL A 128 -8.68 -0.92 0.37
C VAL A 128 -9.35 -1.67 -0.78
N ILE A 129 -8.81 -2.82 -1.15
CA ILE A 129 -9.41 -3.73 -2.13
C ILE A 129 -10.04 -4.88 -1.35
N ILE A 130 -11.28 -5.24 -1.70
CA ILE A 130 -11.96 -6.42 -1.14
C ILE A 130 -12.32 -7.39 -2.27
N GLU A 131 -12.42 -8.67 -1.91
CA GLU A 131 -12.77 -9.75 -2.82
C GLU A 131 -14.10 -10.43 -2.43
N ASP A 132 -14.69 -11.16 -3.38
CA ASP A 132 -15.99 -11.82 -3.25
C ASP A 132 -15.88 -13.33 -2.91
N LYS A 133 -14.73 -13.76 -2.34
CA LYS A 133 -14.56 -15.13 -1.88
C LYS A 133 -15.57 -15.49 -0.78
N VAL A 134 -15.98 -16.75 -0.77
CA VAL A 134 -16.80 -17.34 0.29
C VAL A 134 -15.93 -18.32 1.07
N PHE A 135 -15.82 -18.11 2.38
CA PHE A 135 -15.08 -18.97 3.32
C PHE A 135 -15.99 -19.92 4.09
#